data_AF-A0A6P5ZLF9-F1
#
_entry.id   AF-A0A6P5ZLF9-F1
#
_cell.length_a   1.000
_cell.length_b   1.000
_cell.length_c   1.000
_cell.angle_alpha   90.00
_cell.angle_beta   90.00
_cell.angle_gamma   90.00
#
_symmetry.space_group_name_H-M   'P 1'
#
loop_
_entity.id
_entity.type
_entity.pdbx_description
1 polymer ?
#
loop_
_entity_poly.entity_id
_entity_poly.type
_entity_poly.pdbx_seq_one_letter_code
_entity_poly.pdbx_strand_id
1 'polypeptide(L)'
;MTNFRLCLFTFSLIIITFTLQPFQVTSDESTIINVCNKTPDPILCKTCRHSDPKSQTADVRGLASISIACGTRDADKLYTDTNNLYSDTKNPALHNLLDSCW
;
A
#
# COMPACT_ATOMS: atom_id res chain seq x y z
N MET A 1 -46.84 25.60 14.09
CA MET A 1 -45.79 26.01 13.13
C MET A 1 -44.36 25.67 13.59
N THR A 2 -44.11 25.53 14.90
CA THR A 2 -42.82 25.13 15.48
C THR A 2 -42.33 23.73 15.06
N ASN A 3 -43.23 22.74 14.97
CA ASN A 3 -42.88 21.36 14.59
C ASN A 3 -42.36 21.21 13.14
N PHE A 4 -42.89 22.01 12.21
CA PHE A 4 -42.47 21.98 10.80
C PHE A 4 -41.06 22.55 10.62
N ARG A 5 -40.75 23.64 11.33
CA ARG A 5 -39.40 24.23 11.33
C ARG A 5 -38.39 23.30 11.97
N LEU A 6 -38.74 22.63 13.06
CA LEU A 6 -37.90 21.64 13.72
C LEU A 6 -37.53 20.50 12.75
N CYS A 7 -38.51 20.03 11.96
CA CYS A 7 -38.32 18.98 10.96
C CYS A 7 -37.32 19.40 9.86
N LEU A 8 -37.44 20.62 9.35
CA LEU A 8 -36.51 21.16 8.33
C LEU A 8 -35.07 21.27 8.84
N PHE A 9 -34.89 21.66 10.10
CA PHE A 9 -33.56 21.70 10.74
C PHE A 9 -32.98 20.28 10.90
N THR A 10 -33.79 19.31 11.31
CA THR A 10 -33.33 17.92 11.44
C THR A 10 -32.95 17.30 10.10
N PHE A 11 -33.72 17.54 9.03
CA PHE A 11 -33.38 17.07 7.68
C PHE A 11 -32.07 17.69 7.17
N SER A 12 -31.88 18.99 7.42
CA SER A 12 -30.65 19.68 7.00
C SER A 12 -29.42 19.12 7.72
N LEU A 13 -29.51 18.85 9.03
CA LEU A 13 -28.44 18.23 9.80
C LEU A 13 -28.09 16.82 9.28
N ILE A 14 -29.10 15.99 8.97
CA ILE A 14 -28.90 14.63 8.44
C ILE A 14 -28.18 14.67 7.08
N ILE A 15 -28.58 15.57 6.18
CA ILE A 15 -27.95 15.71 4.87
C ILE A 15 -26.48 16.13 5.00
N ILE A 16 -26.19 17.10 5.88
CA ILE A 16 -24.80 17.54 6.14
C ILE A 16 -23.96 16.37 6.65
N THR A 17 -24.46 15.59 7.62
CA THR A 17 -23.74 14.41 8.14
C THR A 17 -23.52 13.33 7.08
N PHE A 18 -24.47 13.13 6.17
CA PHE A 18 -24.38 12.11 5.11
C PHE A 18 -23.36 12.51 4.03
N THR A 19 -23.28 13.79 3.67
CA THR A 19 -22.29 14.30 2.69
C THR A 19 -20.85 14.32 3.20
N LEU A 20 -20.66 14.33 4.52
CA LEU A 20 -19.35 14.34 5.17
C LEU A 20 -18.82 12.94 5.47
N GLN A 21 -19.57 11.87 5.16
CA GLN A 21 -19.04 10.52 5.28
C GLN A 21 -18.00 10.31 4.18
N PRO A 22 -16.71 10.11 4.52
CA PRO A 22 -15.76 9.64 3.53
C PRO A 22 -16.31 8.31 3.00
N PHE A 23 -16.53 8.22 1.70
CA PHE A 23 -16.86 6.96 1.04
C PHE A 23 -15.66 6.04 1.24
N GLN A 24 -15.68 5.24 2.32
CA GLN A 24 -14.65 4.26 2.59
C GLN A 24 -14.84 3.13 1.59
N VAL A 25 -14.27 3.29 0.39
CA VAL A 25 -14.08 2.15 -0.52
C VAL A 25 -13.00 1.29 0.12
N THR A 26 -13.43 0.38 0.99
CA THR A 26 -12.54 -0.61 1.58
C THR A 26 -12.14 -1.59 0.49
N SER A 27 -10.85 -1.81 0.31
CA SER A 27 -10.36 -3.06 -0.25
C SER A 27 -10.79 -4.19 0.68
N ASP A 28 -11.84 -4.89 0.31
CA ASP A 28 -12.09 -6.19 0.90
C ASP A 28 -10.96 -7.16 0.47
N GLU A 29 -10.79 -8.25 1.22
CA GLU A 29 -9.77 -9.27 0.90
C GLU A 29 -9.93 -9.79 -0.54
N SER A 30 -11.15 -9.77 -1.10
CA SER A 30 -11.43 -10.16 -2.48
C SER A 30 -10.75 -9.24 -3.51
N THR A 31 -10.68 -7.93 -3.23
CA THR A 31 -9.98 -6.95 -4.05
C THR A 31 -8.47 -7.19 -4.04
N ILE A 32 -7.89 -7.46 -2.87
CA ILE A 32 -6.47 -7.82 -2.74
C ILE A 32 -6.17 -9.09 -3.53
N ILE A 33 -6.98 -10.14 -3.37
CA ILE A 33 -6.84 -11.40 -4.10
C ILE A 33 -6.92 -11.17 -5.61
N ASN A 34 -7.92 -10.41 -6.09
CA ASN A 34 -8.10 -10.13 -7.52
C ASN A 34 -6.92 -9.35 -8.12
N VAL A 35 -6.37 -8.37 -7.40
CA VAL A 35 -5.19 -7.62 -7.84
C VAL A 35 -3.96 -8.54 -7.87
N CYS A 36 -3.73 -9.31 -6.80
CA CYS A 36 -2.54 -10.15 -6.71
C CYS A 36 -2.54 -11.33 -7.70
N ASN A 37 -3.70 -11.90 -8.03
CA ASN A 37 -3.81 -12.96 -9.04
C ASN A 37 -3.45 -12.50 -10.46
N LYS A 38 -3.38 -11.18 -10.71
CA LYS A 38 -2.96 -10.61 -12.00
C LYS A 38 -1.46 -10.31 -12.05
N THR A 39 -0.74 -10.56 -10.97
CA THR A 39 0.71 -10.35 -10.92
C THR A 39 1.46 -11.65 -11.28
N PRO A 40 2.70 -11.56 -11.79
CA PRO A 40 3.53 -12.75 -12.02
C PRO A 40 3.81 -13.56 -10.75
N ASP A 41 3.81 -12.91 -9.58
CA ASP A 41 3.98 -13.55 -8.27
C ASP A 41 2.87 -13.14 -7.29
N PRO A 42 1.76 -13.89 -7.27
CA PRO A 42 0.65 -13.63 -6.37
C PRO A 42 1.00 -13.79 -4.88
N ILE A 43 2.00 -14.61 -4.54
CA ILE A 43 2.40 -14.84 -3.14
C ILE A 43 3.14 -13.61 -2.64
N LEU A 44 4.14 -13.14 -3.39
CA LEU A 44 4.87 -11.91 -3.06
C LEU A 44 3.92 -10.71 -2.94
N CYS A 45 2.97 -10.58 -3.88
CA CYS A 45 1.96 -9.53 -3.80
C CYS A 45 1.15 -9.60 -2.50
N LYS A 46 0.64 -10.77 -2.11
CA LYS A 46 -0.14 -10.92 -0.87
C LYS A 46 0.70 -10.64 0.37
N THR A 47 1.92 -11.17 0.44
CA THR A 47 2.86 -10.90 1.54
C THR A 47 3.09 -9.40 1.70
N CYS A 48 3.36 -8.72 0.59
CA CYS A 48 3.55 -7.28 0.56
C CYS A 48 2.31 -6.52 1.06
N ARG A 49 1.11 -6.91 0.62
CA ARG A 49 -0.17 -6.32 1.03
C ARG A 49 -0.44 -6.51 2.51
N HIS A 50 -0.33 -7.74 3.01
CA HIS A 50 -0.61 -8.07 4.40
C HIS A 50 0.43 -7.49 5.37
N SER A 51 1.62 -7.12 4.87
CA SER A 51 2.62 -6.38 5.67
C SER A 51 2.25 -4.92 5.94
N ASP A 52 1.36 -4.32 5.14
CA ASP A 52 0.92 -2.93 5.32
C ASP A 52 -0.53 -2.88 5.85
N PRO A 53 -0.77 -2.41 7.08
CA PRO A 53 -2.11 -2.33 7.66
C PRO A 53 -3.07 -1.42 6.87
N LYS A 54 -2.55 -0.48 6.07
CA LYS A 54 -3.36 0.40 5.20
C LYS A 54 -3.96 -0.35 4.01
N SER A 55 -3.48 -1.56 3.71
CA SER A 55 -4.02 -2.37 2.62
C SER A 55 -5.49 -2.74 2.79
N GLN A 56 -6.06 -2.69 4.00
CA GLN A 56 -7.47 -3.05 4.27
C GLN A 56 -8.46 -1.93 3.91
N THR A 57 -7.98 -0.69 3.75
CA THR A 57 -8.81 0.48 3.48
C THR A 57 -8.39 1.21 2.20
N ALA A 58 -7.50 0.61 1.43
CA ALA A 58 -6.91 1.19 0.23
C ALA A 58 -7.74 0.86 -1.01
N ASP A 59 -8.08 1.87 -1.81
CA ASP A 59 -8.54 1.62 -3.17
C ASP A 59 -7.39 1.09 -4.06
N VAL A 60 -7.66 0.78 -5.33
CA VAL A 60 -6.64 0.24 -6.25
C VAL A 60 -5.41 1.16 -6.37
N ARG A 61 -5.58 2.48 -6.26
CA ARG A 61 -4.47 3.45 -6.28
C ARG A 61 -3.66 3.41 -4.98
N GLY A 62 -4.33 3.27 -3.84
CA GLY A 62 -3.69 3.06 -2.54
C GLY A 62 -2.91 1.74 -2.53
N LEU A 63 -3.48 0.68 -3.08
CA LEU A 63 -2.79 -0.59 -3.29
C LEU A 63 -1.55 -0.39 -4.19
N ALA A 64 -1.66 0.30 -5.33
CA ALA A 64 -0.47 0.60 -6.14
C ALA A 64 0.63 1.35 -5.34
N SER A 65 0.24 2.33 -4.53
CA SER A 65 1.17 3.09 -3.68
C SER A 65 1.88 2.20 -2.65
N ILE A 66 1.16 1.26 -2.04
CA ILE A 66 1.73 0.28 -1.10
C ILE A 66 2.73 -0.65 -1.81
N SER A 67 2.47 -1.04 -3.07
CA SER A 67 3.43 -1.85 -3.84
C SER A 67 4.73 -1.10 -4.10
N ILE A 68 4.65 0.21 -4.39
CA ILE A 68 5.84 1.05 -4.57
C ILE A 68 6.64 1.09 -3.27
N ALA A 69 5.99 1.40 -2.14
CA ALA A 69 6.66 1.49 -0.84
C ALA A 69 7.36 0.17 -0.45
N CYS A 70 6.70 -0.96 -0.72
CA CYS A 70 7.23 -2.30 -0.49
C CYS A 70 8.46 -2.59 -1.36
N GLY A 71 8.39 -2.28 -2.67
CA GLY A 71 9.54 -2.41 -3.57
C GLY A 71 10.70 -1.49 -3.18
N THR A 72 10.43 -0.25 -2.77
CA THR A 72 11.45 0.68 -2.26
C THR A 72 12.15 0.12 -1.03
N ARG A 73 11.41 -0.36 -0.03
CA ARG A 73 11.97 -0.96 1.17
C ARG A 73 12.88 -2.16 0.85
N ASP A 74 12.43 -3.03 -0.04
CA ASP A 74 13.19 -4.23 -0.40
C ASP A 74 14.44 -3.86 -1.22
N ALA A 75 14.37 -2.83 -2.07
CA ALA A 75 15.51 -2.27 -2.79
C ALA A 75 16.53 -1.60 -1.85
N ASP A 76 16.08 -0.82 -0.86
CA ASP A 76 16.96 -0.20 0.14
C ASP A 76 17.70 -1.26 0.98
N LYS A 77 16.99 -2.35 1.32
CA LYS A 77 17.61 -3.50 1.98
C LYS A 77 18.65 -4.16 1.08
N LEU A 78 18.32 -4.42 -0.18
CA LEU A 78 19.26 -5.01 -1.14
C LEU A 78 20.49 -4.13 -1.33
N TYR A 79 20.31 -2.80 -1.43
CA TYR A 79 21.40 -1.82 -1.50
C TYR A 79 22.35 -2.01 -0.32
N THR A 80 21.80 -2.01 0.90
CA THR A 80 22.58 -2.07 2.13
C THR A 80 23.33 -3.39 2.24
N ASP A 81 22.64 -4.50 2.01
CA ASP A 81 23.22 -5.84 2.09
C ASP A 81 24.32 -6.02 1.04
N THR A 82 24.10 -5.54 -0.19
CA THR A 82 25.07 -5.58 -1.30
C THR A 82 26.30 -4.72 -1.01
N ASN A 83 26.11 -3.51 -0.49
CA ASN A 83 27.20 -2.61 -0.15
C ASN A 83 28.08 -3.17 0.98
N ASN A 84 27.47 -3.80 1.98
CA ASN A 84 28.22 -4.48 3.04
C ASN A 84 29.04 -5.64 2.48
N LEU A 85 28.44 -6.47 1.61
CA LEU A 85 29.15 -7.57 0.97
C LEU A 85 30.30 -7.10 0.09
N TYR A 86 30.11 -6.01 -0.66
CA TYR A 86 31.15 -5.38 -1.48
C TYR A 86 32.33 -4.91 -0.63
N SER A 87 32.04 -4.23 0.49
CA SER A 87 33.05 -3.68 1.39
C SER A 87 33.86 -4.77 2.10
N ASP A 88 33.22 -5.90 2.42
CA ASP A 88 33.82 -6.96 3.23
C ASP A 88 34.53 -8.06 2.42
N THR A 89 34.20 -8.20 1.13
CA THR A 89 34.73 -9.31 0.32
C THR A 89 36.20 -9.12 -0.05
N LYS A 90 37.00 -10.17 0.16
CA LYS A 90 38.39 -10.26 -0.34
C LYS A 90 38.50 -10.97 -1.68
N ASN A 91 37.39 -11.51 -2.20
CA ASN A 91 37.36 -12.23 -3.46
C ASN A 91 37.22 -11.21 -4.62
N PRO A 92 38.23 -11.08 -5.50
CA PRO A 92 38.21 -10.09 -6.57
C PRO A 92 37.12 -10.36 -7.61
N ALA A 93 36.77 -11.62 -7.87
CA ALA A 93 35.68 -11.95 -8.79
C ALA A 93 34.32 -11.51 -8.24
N LEU A 94 34.09 -11.71 -6.92
CA LEU A 94 32.87 -11.25 -6.26
C LEU A 94 32.85 -9.72 -6.18
N HIS A 95 33.97 -9.08 -5.85
CA HIS A 95 34.06 -7.62 -5.81
C HIS A 95 33.69 -7.02 -7.18
N ASN A 96 34.28 -7.51 -8.27
CA ASN A 96 33.98 -7.04 -9.62
C ASN A 96 32.52 -7.30 -10.05
N LEU A 97 31.93 -8.43 -9.62
CA LEU A 97 30.53 -8.72 -9.87
C LEU A 97 29.62 -7.69 -9.18
N LEU A 98 29.88 -7.42 -7.90
CA LEU A 98 29.09 -6.48 -7.12
C LEU A 98 29.27 -5.02 -7.57
N ASP A 99 30.43 -4.68 -8.13
CA ASP A 99 30.70 -3.37 -8.76
C ASP A 99 29.72 -3.10 -9.92
N SER A 100 29.33 -4.14 -10.67
CA SER A 100 28.38 -4.03 -11.78
C SER A 100 26.91 -3.86 -11.36
N CYS A 101 26.62 -3.93 -10.07
CA CYS A 101 25.27 -3.72 -9.53
C CYS A 101 24.94 -2.23 -9.28
N TRP A 102 25.87 -1.33 -9.58
CA TRP A 102 25.80 0.12 -9.40
C TRP A 102 25.96 0.87 -10.74
#